data_AF-A0A202DPD3-F1
#
_entry.id   AF-A0A202DPD3-F1
#
_cell.length_a   1.000
_cell.length_b   1.000
_cell.length_c   1.000
_cell.angle_alpha   90.00
_cell.angle_beta   90.00
_cell.angle_gamma   90.00
#
_symmetry.space_group_name_H-M   'P 1'
#
loop_
_entity.id
_entity.type
_entity.pdbx_description
1 polymer ?
#
loop_
_entity_poly.entity_id
_entity_poly.type
_entity_poly.pdbx_seq_one_letter_code
_entity_poly.pdbx_strand_id
1 'polypeptide(L)'
;IQMQVNSTVFTYDPVDITLLHAVGLATIAGETGSGDRTLATLETIFEKINNQARVDMTIRNTTIQNRDGSSVVSIDVTDFINDPVTGLVFDAEGYSDSTSQDGFGVTTVSHVDRTYEVIAGQARVSRQTTMSQSYEHYGTDDQRLLSLTEPYVQINVYNPNGRLQRVTDESGNDTVKIVQSSFEYGYHKGEQLSQAISQTHTTVYQKFVVIEEQARMKESTTESITTSSDGTVTSQTSILYNDLSERGKLIGANGIIQSSGLDAYGNRTENAITQNFIIIRDQARLANQTTETSTFDDEGHLTYHQEPLTLIYQYDDLGFLTEVTDGLGNKEIQTDSQSYEFGYDNADGDHVLKLTSKSLSQIRQTYIVVNNQARIATQINQSETFDLRDESTDSDDVRISRNYGFKMVNEYDQRGRLTRVLNGGYFDKDENLIEAEYDYVGDTIQPEPPSLDSQLQTSMKSIVESWDYSDADHPEEWLSSTETTSQQTYEVLGGQARVVEQMTFSSRTRDYMDRVVSE
;
A
#
# COMPACT_ATOMS: atom_id res chain seq x y z
N ILE A 1 10.32 33.83 -8.06
CA ILE A 1 10.04 34.96 -8.98
C ILE A 1 9.30 34.39 -10.18
N GLN A 2 8.23 35.03 -10.65
CA GLN A 2 7.52 34.61 -11.86
C GLN A 2 7.50 35.77 -12.85
N MET A 3 7.97 35.54 -14.06
CA MET A 3 7.95 36.47 -15.17
C MET A 3 7.12 35.85 -16.28
N GLN A 4 6.15 36.61 -16.80
CA GLN A 4 5.40 36.24 -17.97
C GLN A 4 5.49 37.39 -18.97
N VAL A 5 5.90 37.06 -20.19
CA VAL A 5 5.86 37.98 -21.34
C VAL A 5 4.94 37.35 -22.36
N ASN A 6 3.99 38.11 -22.87
CA ASN A 6 3.12 37.67 -23.95
C ASN A 6 3.08 38.78 -24.99
N SER A 7 3.30 38.42 -26.25
CA SER A 7 3.23 39.34 -27.38
C SER A 7 2.50 38.69 -28.53
N THR A 8 1.64 39.46 -29.19
CA THR A 8 1.02 39.05 -30.46
C THR A 8 1.30 40.14 -31.47
N VAL A 9 1.91 39.77 -32.59
CA VAL A 9 2.31 40.70 -33.66
C VAL A 9 1.45 40.43 -34.88
N PHE A 10 0.82 41.48 -35.40
CA PHE A 10 0.06 41.45 -36.64
C PHE A 10 0.78 42.31 -37.69
N THR A 11 1.06 41.76 -38.85
CA THR A 11 1.67 42.46 -39.98
C THR A 11 0.59 42.74 -41.01
N TYR A 12 0.42 44.00 -41.41
CA TYR A 12 -0.53 44.42 -42.44
C TYR A 12 0.19 44.95 -43.68
N ASP A 13 -0.43 44.83 -44.84
CA ASP A 13 -0.01 45.49 -46.06
C ASP A 13 -0.17 47.02 -45.89
N PRO A 14 0.86 47.82 -46.19
CA PRO A 14 0.84 49.27 -45.98
C PRO A 14 -0.07 50.03 -46.96
N VAL A 15 -0.53 49.40 -48.04
CA VAL A 15 -1.35 50.00 -49.10
C VAL A 15 -2.83 49.68 -48.92
N ASP A 16 -3.17 48.41 -48.71
CA ASP A 16 -4.58 47.96 -48.66
C ASP A 16 -5.05 47.53 -47.26
N ILE A 17 -4.17 47.61 -46.24
CA ILE A 17 -4.46 47.27 -44.83
C ILE A 17 -4.95 45.81 -44.68
N THR A 18 -4.56 44.93 -45.61
CA THR A 18 -4.85 43.50 -45.47
C THR A 18 -3.86 42.83 -44.52
N LEU A 19 -4.34 41.89 -43.70
CA LEU A 19 -3.48 41.11 -42.82
C LEU A 19 -2.55 40.23 -43.69
N LEU A 20 -1.25 40.27 -43.43
CA LEU A 20 -0.25 39.45 -44.10
C LEU A 20 0.16 38.26 -43.24
N HIS A 21 0.38 38.49 -41.95
CA HIS A 21 0.88 37.48 -41.01
C HIS A 21 0.48 37.84 -39.57
N ALA A 22 0.27 36.84 -38.73
CA ALA A 22 0.10 37.02 -37.29
C ALA A 22 0.83 35.91 -36.53
N VAL A 23 1.53 36.28 -35.46
CA VAL A 23 2.24 35.33 -34.59
C VAL A 23 2.09 35.74 -33.13
N GLY A 24 1.78 34.76 -32.28
CA GLY A 24 1.71 34.90 -30.84
C GLY A 24 2.90 34.20 -30.19
N LEU A 25 3.60 34.88 -29.29
CA LEU A 25 4.69 34.31 -28.50
C LEU A 25 4.47 34.68 -27.03
N ALA A 26 4.48 33.68 -26.16
CA ALA A 26 4.54 33.87 -24.74
C ALA A 26 5.68 33.08 -24.11
N THR A 27 6.33 33.68 -23.11
CA THR A 27 7.34 33.03 -22.28
C THR A 27 6.92 33.15 -20.83
N ILE A 28 6.95 32.04 -20.11
CA ILE A 28 6.72 31.97 -18.67
C ILE A 28 8.01 31.44 -18.05
N ALA A 29 8.59 32.19 -17.13
CA ALA A 29 9.74 31.77 -16.34
C ALA A 29 9.40 31.88 -14.85
N GLY A 30 9.68 30.84 -14.09
CA GLY A 30 9.42 30.75 -12.67
C GLY A 30 10.61 30.16 -11.93
N GLU A 31 10.90 30.69 -10.75
CA GLU A 31 11.79 30.06 -9.77
C GLU A 31 11.10 30.04 -8.41
N THR A 32 11.02 28.86 -7.81
CA THR A 32 10.46 28.64 -6.47
C THR A 32 11.48 29.05 -5.40
N GLY A 33 11.02 29.25 -4.15
CA GLY A 33 11.93 29.52 -3.02
C GLY A 33 12.88 28.36 -2.71
N SER A 34 12.58 27.14 -3.16
CA SER A 34 13.41 25.95 -3.07
C SER A 34 14.50 25.85 -4.16
N GLY A 35 14.41 26.70 -5.21
CA GLY A 35 15.37 26.75 -6.31
C GLY A 35 14.95 25.97 -7.55
N ASP A 36 13.71 25.48 -7.62
CA ASP A 36 13.18 24.78 -8.79
C ASP A 36 12.79 25.78 -9.87
N ARG A 37 13.16 25.49 -11.11
CA ARG A 37 13.02 26.40 -12.24
C ARG A 37 12.05 25.83 -13.25
N THR A 38 11.11 26.67 -13.68
CA THR A 38 10.20 26.36 -14.77
C THR A 38 10.41 27.39 -15.87
N LEU A 39 10.64 26.93 -17.09
CA LEU A 39 10.63 27.73 -18.29
C LEU A 39 9.61 27.14 -19.25
N ALA A 40 8.64 27.92 -19.70
CA ALA A 40 7.72 27.51 -20.74
C ALA A 40 7.66 28.57 -21.85
N THR A 41 7.59 28.12 -23.08
CA THR A 41 7.26 28.95 -24.24
C THR A 41 5.95 28.47 -24.83
N LEU A 42 5.13 29.41 -25.31
CA LEU A 42 3.92 29.14 -26.06
C LEU A 42 4.03 29.93 -27.36
N GLU A 43 4.00 29.22 -28.47
CA GLU A 43 3.88 29.78 -29.81
C GLU A 43 2.46 29.53 -30.32
N THR A 44 1.84 30.57 -30.85
CA THR A 44 0.54 30.50 -31.50
C THR A 44 0.70 30.96 -32.93
N ILE A 45 0.51 30.02 -33.85
CA ILE A 45 0.56 30.25 -35.29
C ILE A 45 -0.87 30.56 -35.75
N PHE A 46 -0.98 31.60 -36.57
CA PHE A 46 -2.26 32.04 -37.09
C PHE A 46 -2.29 31.93 -38.61
N GLU A 47 -3.45 31.55 -39.15
CA GLU A 47 -3.76 31.66 -40.56
C GLU A 47 -4.68 32.87 -40.85
N LYS A 48 -4.64 33.36 -42.08
CA LYS A 48 -5.48 34.47 -42.54
C LYS A 48 -6.74 33.92 -43.20
N ILE A 49 -7.90 34.16 -42.61
CA ILE A 49 -9.20 33.89 -43.21
C ILE A 49 -10.06 35.14 -43.15
N ASN A 50 -10.62 35.57 -44.29
CA ASN A 50 -11.46 36.77 -44.39
C ASN A 50 -10.83 38.04 -43.77
N ASN A 51 -9.53 38.24 -43.97
CA ASN A 51 -8.76 39.35 -43.39
C ASN A 51 -8.69 39.35 -41.84
N GLN A 52 -8.93 38.20 -41.20
CA GLN A 52 -8.81 37.99 -39.76
C GLN A 52 -7.78 36.90 -39.48
N ALA A 53 -7.06 37.02 -38.36
CA ALA A 53 -6.19 35.98 -37.86
C ALA A 53 -7.03 34.91 -37.15
N ARG A 54 -6.94 33.67 -37.60
CA ARG A 54 -7.51 32.48 -36.94
C ARG A 54 -6.38 31.63 -36.39
N VAL A 55 -6.56 31.07 -35.20
CA VAL A 55 -5.56 30.17 -34.61
C VAL A 55 -5.53 28.91 -35.47
N ASP A 56 -4.35 28.60 -35.97
CA ASP A 56 -4.08 27.41 -36.79
C ASP A 56 -3.40 26.34 -35.94
N MET A 57 -2.42 26.75 -35.12
CA MET A 57 -1.66 25.82 -34.29
C MET A 57 -1.18 26.51 -33.01
N THR A 58 -1.15 25.77 -31.91
CA THR A 58 -0.49 26.18 -30.66
C THR A 58 0.55 25.16 -30.26
N ILE A 59 1.77 25.61 -30.02
CA ILE A 59 2.89 24.78 -29.56
C ILE A 59 3.34 25.31 -28.21
N ARG A 60 3.31 24.48 -27.18
CA ARG A 60 3.83 24.81 -25.86
C ARG A 60 5.01 23.91 -25.53
N ASN A 61 6.17 24.50 -25.31
CA ASN A 61 7.32 23.79 -24.76
C ASN A 61 7.44 24.14 -23.28
N THR A 62 7.60 23.16 -22.40
CA THR A 62 7.84 23.37 -20.97
C THR A 62 9.08 22.61 -20.54
N THR A 63 9.91 23.23 -19.72
CA THR A 63 11.07 22.63 -19.08
C THR A 63 11.02 22.95 -17.59
N ILE A 64 11.09 21.91 -16.77
CA ILE A 64 11.21 22.00 -15.32
C ILE A 64 12.55 21.40 -14.93
N GLN A 65 13.31 22.09 -14.10
CA GLN A 65 14.55 21.61 -13.52
C GLN A 65 14.49 21.81 -12.01
N ASN A 66 14.60 20.71 -11.29
CA ASN A 66 14.58 20.72 -9.84
C ASN A 66 16.00 20.78 -9.28
N ARG A 67 16.12 21.24 -8.04
CA ARG A 67 17.41 21.38 -7.38
C ARG A 67 18.14 20.04 -7.15
N ASP A 68 17.40 18.96 -7.02
CA ASP A 68 17.92 17.60 -6.82
C ASP A 68 18.50 16.96 -8.10
N GLY A 69 18.44 17.67 -9.24
CA GLY A 69 18.93 17.19 -10.53
C GLY A 69 17.86 16.50 -11.37
N SER A 70 16.65 16.27 -10.84
CA SER A 70 15.53 15.79 -11.63
C SER A 70 15.01 16.88 -12.59
N SER A 71 14.49 16.47 -13.74
CA SER A 71 14.00 17.40 -14.76
C SER A 71 12.85 16.83 -15.57
N VAL A 72 12.06 17.71 -16.18
CA VAL A 72 10.97 17.35 -17.10
C VAL A 72 11.04 18.27 -18.30
N VAL A 73 10.95 17.72 -19.50
CA VAL A 73 10.71 18.47 -20.74
C VAL A 73 9.41 17.97 -21.33
N SER A 74 8.51 18.88 -21.71
CA SER A 74 7.26 18.53 -22.40
C SER A 74 7.01 19.45 -23.59
N ILE A 75 6.38 18.90 -24.62
CA ILE A 75 5.90 19.60 -25.80
C ILE A 75 4.42 19.25 -25.96
N ASP A 76 3.55 20.26 -25.94
CA ASP A 76 2.13 20.11 -26.22
C ASP A 76 1.80 20.85 -27.52
N VAL A 77 1.21 20.15 -28.48
CA VAL A 77 0.77 20.73 -29.75
C VAL A 77 -0.73 20.57 -29.90
N THR A 78 -1.40 21.58 -30.43
CA THR A 78 -2.81 21.50 -30.83
C THR A 78 -3.00 22.24 -32.14
N ASP A 79 -3.50 21.51 -33.12
CA ASP A 79 -3.76 21.94 -34.48
C ASP A 79 -5.27 22.13 -34.64
N PHE A 80 -5.66 23.31 -35.13
CA PHE A 80 -7.03 23.72 -35.33
C PHE A 80 -7.31 23.76 -36.83
N ILE A 81 -8.35 23.06 -37.25
CA ILE A 81 -8.75 23.05 -38.65
C ILE A 81 -9.92 24.04 -38.80
N ASN A 82 -9.66 25.17 -39.47
CA ASN A 82 -10.66 26.20 -39.71
C ASN A 82 -11.31 26.05 -41.09
N ASP A 83 -12.58 26.41 -41.19
CA ASP A 83 -13.30 26.50 -42.44
C ASP A 83 -12.73 27.67 -43.27
N PRO A 84 -12.22 27.44 -44.49
CA PRO A 84 -11.56 28.46 -45.29
C PRO A 84 -12.52 29.59 -45.75
N VAL A 85 -13.83 29.37 -45.69
CA VAL A 85 -14.85 30.36 -46.07
C VAL A 85 -15.35 31.15 -44.88
N THR A 86 -15.57 30.52 -43.73
CA THR A 86 -16.17 31.18 -42.55
C THR A 86 -15.15 31.57 -41.49
N GLY A 87 -14.00 30.88 -41.44
CA GLY A 87 -12.98 31.01 -40.41
C GLY A 87 -13.39 30.42 -39.06
N LEU A 88 -14.42 29.58 -39.02
CA LEU A 88 -14.82 28.84 -37.83
C LEU A 88 -13.99 27.56 -37.73
N VAL A 89 -13.50 27.23 -36.53
CA VAL A 89 -12.91 25.91 -36.26
C VAL A 89 -14.01 24.87 -36.45
N PHE A 90 -13.74 23.82 -37.23
CA PHE A 90 -14.65 22.69 -37.37
C PHE A 90 -14.06 21.36 -36.89
N ASP A 91 -12.75 21.31 -36.69
CA ASP A 91 -12.04 20.15 -36.14
C ASP A 91 -10.75 20.59 -35.43
N ALA A 92 -10.21 19.75 -34.57
CA ALA A 92 -8.89 19.94 -33.98
C ALA A 92 -8.27 18.60 -33.55
N GLU A 93 -6.95 18.53 -33.64
CA GLU A 93 -6.14 17.42 -33.18
C GLU A 93 -4.98 17.95 -32.34
N GLY A 94 -4.37 17.11 -31.51
CA GLY A 94 -3.22 17.53 -30.75
C GLY A 94 -2.51 16.37 -30.12
N TYR A 95 -1.26 16.59 -29.76
CA TYR A 95 -0.47 15.60 -29.05
C TYR A 95 0.36 16.24 -27.94
N SER A 96 0.85 15.41 -27.03
CA SER A 96 1.78 15.81 -25.99
C SER A 96 2.87 14.77 -25.86
N ASP A 97 4.12 15.22 -25.92
CA ASP A 97 5.28 14.40 -25.61
C ASP A 97 5.93 14.94 -24.34
N SER A 98 6.32 14.05 -23.43
CA SER A 98 7.10 14.45 -22.26
C SER A 98 8.18 13.44 -21.94
N THR A 99 9.31 13.97 -21.47
CA THR A 99 10.47 13.21 -21.00
C THR A 99 10.84 13.72 -19.62
N SER A 100 10.77 12.87 -18.61
CA SER A 100 11.15 13.17 -17.23
C SER A 100 12.33 12.34 -16.78
N GLN A 101 13.31 12.95 -16.13
CA GLN A 101 14.46 12.30 -15.50
C GLN A 101 14.39 12.48 -13.99
N ASP A 102 14.63 11.42 -13.24
CA ASP A 102 14.54 11.41 -11.77
C ASP A 102 15.80 11.95 -11.06
N GLY A 103 16.87 12.23 -11.80
CA GLY A 103 18.17 12.65 -11.26
C GLY A 103 19.06 11.49 -10.78
N PHE A 104 18.55 10.26 -10.80
CA PHE A 104 19.26 9.04 -10.41
C PHE A 104 19.49 8.08 -11.59
N GLY A 105 19.03 8.44 -12.79
CA GLY A 105 19.35 7.75 -14.04
C GLY A 105 18.15 7.10 -14.72
N VAL A 106 16.95 7.21 -14.14
CA VAL A 106 15.71 6.73 -14.77
C VAL A 106 15.09 7.84 -15.59
N THR A 107 14.74 7.52 -16.84
CA THR A 107 14.00 8.42 -17.73
C THR A 107 12.65 7.83 -18.08
N THR A 108 11.58 8.59 -17.91
CA THR A 108 10.23 8.24 -18.36
C THR A 108 9.84 9.10 -19.54
N VAL A 109 9.38 8.46 -20.62
CA VAL A 109 8.80 9.10 -21.79
C VAL A 109 7.30 8.82 -21.82
N SER A 110 6.49 9.83 -22.12
CA SER A 110 5.04 9.68 -22.23
C SER A 110 4.55 10.39 -23.48
N HIS A 111 3.60 9.76 -24.16
CA HIS A 111 2.95 10.28 -25.35
C HIS A 111 1.43 10.27 -25.17
N VAL A 112 0.79 11.37 -25.57
CA VAL A 112 -0.66 11.52 -25.49
C VAL A 112 -1.20 12.10 -26.78
N ASP A 113 -2.01 11.34 -27.52
CA ASP A 113 -2.80 11.84 -28.65
C ASP A 113 -4.17 12.33 -28.19
N ARG A 114 -4.67 13.40 -28.78
CA ARG A 114 -5.99 13.98 -28.49
C ARG A 114 -6.71 14.34 -29.78
N THR A 115 -7.98 13.95 -29.88
CA THR A 115 -8.91 14.49 -30.88
C THR A 115 -9.96 15.32 -30.19
N TYR A 116 -10.48 16.32 -30.90
CA TYR A 116 -11.45 17.25 -30.36
C TYR A 116 -12.75 17.20 -31.15
N GLU A 117 -13.87 17.45 -30.47
CA GLU A 117 -15.15 17.78 -31.10
C GLU A 117 -15.41 19.27 -30.95
N VAL A 118 -15.87 19.92 -32.03
CA VAL A 118 -16.30 21.32 -31.96
C VAL A 118 -17.78 21.38 -31.62
N ILE A 119 -18.09 21.86 -30.41
CA ILE A 119 -19.48 21.99 -29.93
C ILE A 119 -19.74 23.42 -29.54
N ALA A 120 -20.76 24.03 -30.15
CA ALA A 120 -21.08 25.44 -30.00
C ALA A 120 -19.87 26.38 -30.28
N GLY A 121 -19.05 26.02 -31.27
CA GLY A 121 -17.86 26.79 -31.68
C GLY A 121 -16.66 26.66 -30.74
N GLN A 122 -16.67 25.70 -29.81
CA GLN A 122 -15.56 25.41 -28.91
C GLN A 122 -15.05 23.99 -29.14
N ALA A 123 -13.75 23.84 -29.38
CA ALA A 123 -13.09 22.54 -29.41
C ALA A 123 -13.05 21.93 -28.00
N ARG A 124 -13.48 20.67 -27.86
CA ARG A 124 -13.52 19.92 -26.60
C ARG A 124 -12.88 18.56 -26.83
N VAL A 125 -11.95 18.15 -25.95
CA VAL A 125 -11.28 16.84 -26.09
C VAL A 125 -12.32 15.73 -26.03
N SER A 126 -12.48 15.00 -27.13
CA SER A 126 -13.43 13.90 -27.30
C SER A 126 -12.77 12.54 -27.14
N ARG A 127 -11.50 12.41 -27.55
CA ARG A 127 -10.71 11.17 -27.39
C ARG A 127 -9.31 11.53 -26.92
N GLN A 128 -8.77 10.71 -26.03
CA GLN A 128 -7.38 10.76 -25.61
C GLN A 128 -6.79 9.35 -25.64
N THR A 129 -5.67 9.15 -26.34
CA THR A 129 -4.83 7.96 -26.18
C THR A 129 -3.65 8.32 -25.30
N THR A 130 -3.26 7.48 -24.34
CA THR A 130 -2.07 7.74 -23.51
C THR A 130 -1.22 6.48 -23.40
N MET A 131 0.10 6.64 -23.52
CA MET A 131 1.09 5.59 -23.32
C MET A 131 2.34 6.17 -22.65
N SER A 132 3.08 5.33 -21.91
CA SER A 132 4.34 5.76 -21.30
C SER A 132 5.31 4.60 -21.10
N GLN A 133 6.60 4.91 -21.07
CA GLN A 133 7.67 3.95 -20.86
C GLN A 133 8.76 4.56 -19.98
N SER A 134 9.26 3.80 -19.02
CA SER A 134 10.34 4.20 -18.12
C SER A 134 11.56 3.32 -18.35
N TYR A 135 12.75 3.94 -18.39
CA TYR A 135 14.00 3.28 -18.75
C TYR A 135 15.14 3.56 -17.78
N GLU A 136 15.86 2.49 -17.46
CA GLU A 136 17.29 2.42 -17.12
C GLU A 136 18.16 2.94 -18.27
N HIS A 137 19.07 3.91 -18.07
CA HIS A 137 20.09 4.30 -19.08
C HIS A 137 19.51 4.67 -20.46
N TYR A 138 18.42 5.43 -20.47
CA TYR A 138 17.70 5.81 -21.69
C TYR A 138 18.59 6.40 -22.79
N GLY A 139 18.39 5.94 -24.02
CA GLY A 139 19.12 6.43 -25.20
C GLY A 139 20.55 5.91 -25.33
N THR A 140 20.94 4.94 -24.51
CA THR A 140 22.21 4.20 -24.63
C THR A 140 21.98 2.80 -25.19
N ASP A 141 23.06 2.14 -25.62
CA ASP A 141 23.01 0.76 -26.11
C ASP A 141 22.57 -0.24 -25.01
N ASP A 142 22.78 0.11 -23.74
CA ASP A 142 22.45 -0.70 -22.55
C ASP A 142 21.13 -0.28 -21.88
N GLN A 143 20.24 0.41 -22.60
CA GLN A 143 18.95 0.82 -22.04
C GLN A 143 18.07 -0.37 -21.64
N ARG A 144 17.40 -0.26 -20.49
CA ARG A 144 16.47 -1.29 -20.00
C ARG A 144 15.11 -0.72 -19.67
N LEU A 145 14.06 -1.43 -20.08
CA LEU A 145 12.69 -1.04 -19.79
C LEU A 145 12.35 -1.40 -18.34
N LEU A 146 12.05 -0.40 -17.51
CA LEU A 146 11.61 -0.58 -16.12
C LEU A 146 10.10 -0.63 -15.99
N SER A 147 9.38 0.11 -16.83
CA SER A 147 7.92 0.09 -16.86
C SER A 147 7.37 0.48 -18.22
N LEU A 148 6.22 -0.09 -18.58
CA LEU A 148 5.44 0.20 -19.77
C LEU A 148 3.99 0.39 -19.35
N THR A 149 3.37 1.48 -19.78
CA THR A 149 1.91 1.62 -19.83
C THR A 149 1.49 1.46 -21.28
N GLU A 150 0.72 0.42 -21.57
CA GLU A 150 0.17 0.19 -22.90
C GLU A 150 -0.75 1.36 -23.32
N PRO A 151 -0.85 1.65 -24.63
CA PRO A 151 -1.79 2.65 -25.12
C PRO A 151 -3.21 2.35 -24.66
N TYR A 152 -3.80 3.25 -23.87
CA TYR A 152 -5.20 3.18 -23.46
C TYR A 152 -5.96 4.40 -23.96
N VAL A 153 -7.26 4.20 -24.22
CA VAL A 153 -8.14 5.20 -24.82
C VAL A 153 -9.21 5.62 -23.82
N GLN A 154 -9.35 6.93 -23.63
CA GLN A 154 -10.46 7.55 -22.91
C GLN A 154 -11.27 8.41 -23.88
N ILE A 155 -12.58 8.17 -23.95
CA ILE A 155 -13.52 8.93 -24.78
C ILE A 155 -14.46 9.74 -23.88
N ASN A 156 -14.51 11.04 -24.11
CA ASN A 156 -15.46 11.95 -23.47
C ASN A 156 -16.64 12.17 -24.40
N VAL A 157 -17.84 11.78 -23.97
CA VAL A 157 -19.06 11.96 -24.76
C VAL A 157 -19.80 13.20 -24.28
N TYR A 158 -20.00 14.16 -25.16
CA TYR A 158 -20.71 15.41 -24.87
C TYR A 158 -22.12 15.41 -25.43
N ASN A 159 -22.99 16.24 -24.84
CA ASN A 159 -24.29 16.55 -25.42
C ASN A 159 -24.18 17.66 -26.49
N PRO A 160 -25.25 17.95 -27.26
CA PRO A 160 -25.23 19.00 -28.27
C PRO A 160 -24.94 20.42 -27.75
N ASN A 161 -25.06 20.64 -26.44
CA ASN A 161 -24.76 21.91 -25.78
C ASN A 161 -23.32 21.96 -25.23
N GLY A 162 -22.51 20.91 -25.44
CA GLY A 162 -21.11 20.82 -25.01
C GLY A 162 -20.90 20.32 -23.58
N ARG A 163 -21.95 19.90 -22.88
CA ARG A 163 -21.85 19.37 -21.51
C ARG A 163 -21.42 17.90 -21.56
N LEU A 164 -20.44 17.51 -20.74
CA LEU A 164 -20.01 16.12 -20.62
C LEU A 164 -21.16 15.24 -20.11
N GLN A 165 -21.36 14.07 -20.70
CA GLN A 165 -22.40 13.11 -20.32
C GLN A 165 -21.83 11.82 -19.72
N ARG A 166 -20.75 11.30 -20.32
CA ARG A 166 -20.08 10.08 -19.87
C ARG A 166 -18.63 10.05 -20.34
N VAL A 167 -17.86 9.21 -19.69
CA VAL A 167 -16.51 8.83 -20.10
C VAL A 167 -16.55 7.33 -20.42
N THR A 168 -15.99 6.93 -21.56
CA THR A 168 -16.00 5.54 -22.03
C THR A 168 -14.64 5.09 -22.56
N ASP A 169 -14.48 3.79 -22.75
CA ASP A 169 -13.41 3.22 -23.57
C ASP A 169 -13.77 3.28 -25.08
N GLU A 170 -12.89 2.73 -25.92
CA GLU A 170 -13.09 2.64 -27.38
C GLU A 170 -14.27 1.74 -27.79
N SER A 171 -14.67 0.79 -26.93
CA SER A 171 -15.83 -0.08 -27.16
C SER A 171 -17.15 0.55 -26.68
N GLY A 172 -17.10 1.73 -26.06
CA GLY A 172 -18.26 2.42 -25.50
C GLY A 172 -18.66 1.95 -24.11
N ASN A 173 -17.84 1.13 -23.44
CA ASN A 173 -18.05 0.73 -22.04
C ASN A 173 -17.73 1.91 -21.12
N ASP A 174 -18.40 1.98 -19.97
CA ASP A 174 -18.20 3.03 -18.96
C ASP A 174 -16.92 2.87 -18.12
N THR A 175 -16.06 1.94 -18.51
CA THR A 175 -14.86 1.53 -17.77
C THR A 175 -13.64 1.66 -18.68
N VAL A 176 -12.68 2.47 -18.26
CA VAL A 176 -11.38 2.65 -18.96
C VAL A 176 -10.41 1.61 -18.42
N LYS A 177 -9.84 0.79 -19.30
CA LYS A 177 -8.83 -0.22 -18.96
C LYS A 177 -7.43 0.33 -19.24
N ILE A 178 -6.56 0.28 -18.24
CA ILE A 178 -5.16 0.66 -18.31
C ILE A 178 -4.33 -0.59 -18.02
N VAL A 179 -3.38 -0.92 -18.89
CA VAL A 179 -2.49 -2.07 -18.71
C VAL A 179 -1.07 -1.55 -18.51
N GLN A 180 -0.42 -2.03 -17.48
CA GLN A 180 0.93 -1.65 -17.10
C GLN A 180 1.77 -2.91 -16.85
N SER A 181 3.03 -2.85 -17.26
CA SER A 181 4.05 -3.83 -16.91
C SER A 181 5.19 -3.11 -16.20
N SER A 182 5.76 -3.72 -15.17
CA SER A 182 7.01 -3.27 -14.55
C SER A 182 8.00 -4.42 -14.42
N PHE A 183 9.28 -4.08 -14.46
CA PHE A 183 10.40 -5.01 -14.54
C PHE A 183 11.43 -4.64 -13.48
N GLU A 184 11.80 -5.61 -12.64
CA GLU A 184 12.87 -5.46 -11.66
C GLU A 184 14.11 -6.22 -12.11
N TYR A 185 15.27 -5.59 -12.02
CA TYR A 185 16.55 -6.15 -12.42
C TYR A 185 17.47 -6.32 -11.22
N GLY A 186 18.13 -7.48 -11.12
CA GLY A 186 19.08 -7.77 -10.06
C GLY A 186 20.54 -7.48 -10.45
N TYR A 187 21.45 -7.78 -9.53
CA TYR A 187 22.90 -7.82 -9.76
C TYR A 187 23.44 -9.23 -9.49
N HIS A 188 24.41 -9.67 -10.29
CA HIS A 188 25.19 -10.88 -10.05
C HIS A 188 26.68 -10.53 -10.03
N LYS A 189 27.36 -10.78 -8.90
CA LYS A 189 28.79 -10.47 -8.70
C LYS A 189 29.18 -9.00 -8.99
N GLY A 190 28.25 -8.08 -8.72
CA GLY A 190 28.45 -6.64 -8.94
C GLY A 190 28.16 -6.18 -10.37
N GLU A 191 27.83 -7.09 -11.29
CA GLU A 191 27.34 -6.78 -12.64
C GLU A 191 25.81 -6.83 -12.66
N GLN A 192 25.18 -5.86 -13.31
CA GLN A 192 23.72 -5.82 -13.38
C GLN A 192 23.20 -6.80 -14.42
N LEU A 193 22.10 -7.48 -14.12
CA LEU A 193 21.50 -8.47 -15.01
C LEU A 193 20.78 -7.79 -16.18
N SER A 194 20.85 -8.42 -17.35
CA SER A 194 20.14 -7.98 -18.56
C SER A 194 18.69 -8.47 -18.63
N GLN A 195 18.36 -9.51 -17.86
CA GLN A 195 17.00 -10.04 -17.74
C GLN A 195 16.39 -9.63 -16.40
N ALA A 196 15.10 -9.33 -16.44
CA ALA A 196 14.35 -9.01 -15.23
C ALA A 196 14.27 -10.23 -14.32
N ILE A 197 14.56 -10.04 -13.03
CA ILE A 197 14.42 -11.05 -11.99
C ILE A 197 12.99 -11.11 -11.45
N SER A 198 12.18 -10.08 -11.70
CA SER A 198 10.76 -10.05 -11.39
C SER A 198 10.02 -9.20 -12.40
N GLN A 199 8.80 -9.61 -12.74
CA GLN A 199 7.93 -8.89 -13.65
C GLN A 199 6.55 -8.76 -13.04
N THR A 200 6.00 -7.55 -13.04
CA THR A 200 4.64 -7.29 -12.54
C THR A 200 3.76 -6.82 -13.68
N HIS A 201 2.61 -7.45 -13.86
CA HIS A 201 1.56 -7.02 -14.78
C HIS A 201 0.40 -6.47 -13.97
N THR A 202 0.03 -5.22 -14.21
CA THR A 202 -1.06 -4.54 -13.52
C THR A 202 -2.10 -4.08 -14.53
N THR A 203 -3.36 -4.43 -14.30
CA THR A 203 -4.51 -3.91 -15.04
C THR A 203 -5.36 -3.07 -14.11
N VAL A 204 -5.64 -1.83 -14.50
CA VAL A 204 -6.52 -0.91 -13.77
C VAL A 204 -7.78 -0.66 -14.59
N TYR A 205 -8.94 -0.90 -13.99
CA TYR A 205 -10.25 -0.60 -14.52
C TYR A 205 -10.82 0.62 -13.78
N GLN A 206 -11.07 1.71 -14.49
CA GLN A 206 -11.59 2.95 -13.91
C GLN A 206 -12.96 3.29 -14.44
N LYS A 207 -13.92 3.49 -13.54
CA LYS A 207 -15.28 3.90 -13.88
C LYS A 207 -15.55 5.31 -13.37
N PHE A 208 -16.16 6.11 -14.23
CA PHE A 208 -16.42 7.52 -13.95
C PHE A 208 -17.93 7.80 -13.87
N VAL A 209 -18.28 8.73 -12.99
CA VAL A 209 -19.59 9.40 -12.99
C VAL A 209 -19.39 10.86 -13.37
N VAL A 210 -20.31 11.41 -14.15
CA VAL A 210 -20.28 12.83 -14.51
C VAL A 210 -21.20 13.60 -13.58
N ILE A 211 -20.63 14.53 -12.83
CA ILE A 211 -21.36 15.40 -11.90
C ILE A 211 -20.96 16.84 -12.20
N GLU A 212 -21.94 17.71 -12.43
CA GLU A 212 -21.72 19.11 -12.80
C GLU A 212 -20.71 19.28 -13.96
N GLU A 213 -20.84 18.42 -14.99
CA GLU A 213 -20.00 18.42 -16.20
C GLU A 213 -18.54 17.99 -15.98
N GLN A 214 -18.22 17.48 -14.80
CA GLN A 214 -16.90 16.95 -14.49
C GLN A 214 -16.97 15.44 -14.29
N ALA A 215 -16.07 14.72 -14.93
CA ALA A 215 -15.84 13.30 -14.65
C ALA A 215 -15.20 13.16 -13.26
N ARG A 216 -15.79 12.33 -12.42
CA ARG A 216 -15.29 11.94 -11.09
C ARG A 216 -15.14 10.43 -11.08
N MET A 217 -14.00 9.93 -10.63
CA MET A 217 -13.78 8.48 -10.50
C MET A 217 -14.70 7.93 -9.40
N LYS A 218 -15.61 7.02 -9.78
CA LYS A 218 -16.56 6.38 -8.88
C LYS A 218 -16.02 5.04 -8.35
N GLU A 219 -15.30 4.32 -9.20
CA GLU A 219 -14.77 3.00 -8.89
C GLU A 219 -13.44 2.78 -9.61
N SER A 220 -12.50 2.14 -8.93
CA SER A 220 -11.20 1.74 -9.48
C SER A 220 -10.88 0.32 -9.02
N THR A 221 -10.70 -0.61 -9.95
CA THR A 221 -10.25 -1.97 -9.69
C THR A 221 -8.85 -2.15 -10.24
N THR A 222 -7.89 -2.47 -9.39
CA THR A 222 -6.50 -2.73 -9.75
C THR A 222 -6.20 -4.21 -9.53
N GLU A 223 -5.91 -4.93 -10.59
CA GLU A 223 -5.46 -6.32 -10.58
C GLU A 223 -3.97 -6.34 -10.89
N SER A 224 -3.16 -6.98 -10.06
CA SER A 224 -1.71 -7.06 -10.24
C SER A 224 -1.23 -8.48 -10.05
N ILE A 225 -0.34 -8.94 -10.93
CA ILE A 225 0.32 -10.24 -10.84
C ILE A 225 1.82 -10.03 -10.99
N THR A 226 2.59 -10.42 -9.99
CA THR A 226 4.05 -10.41 -10.00
C THR A 226 4.56 -11.84 -10.10
N THR A 227 5.49 -12.08 -11.01
CA THR A 227 6.20 -13.35 -11.15
C THR A 227 7.69 -13.12 -10.99
N SER A 228 8.27 -13.76 -9.98
CA SER A 228 9.69 -13.71 -9.68
C SER A 228 10.45 -14.84 -10.38
N SER A 229 11.76 -14.68 -10.54
CA SER A 229 12.62 -15.63 -11.26
C SER A 229 12.78 -16.98 -10.55
N ASP A 230 12.48 -17.03 -9.25
CA ASP A 230 12.45 -18.24 -8.44
C ASP A 230 11.15 -19.06 -8.64
N GLY A 231 10.17 -18.52 -9.37
CA GLY A 231 8.86 -19.14 -9.59
C GLY A 231 7.78 -18.64 -8.62
N THR A 232 8.12 -17.80 -7.63
CA THR A 232 7.15 -17.20 -6.72
C THR A 232 6.20 -16.29 -7.50
N VAL A 233 4.89 -16.49 -7.31
CA VAL A 233 3.83 -15.68 -7.95
C VAL A 233 3.00 -15.00 -6.88
N THR A 234 2.87 -13.68 -6.94
CA THR A 234 1.93 -12.93 -6.11
C THR A 234 0.85 -12.30 -6.97
N SER A 235 -0.40 -12.41 -6.55
CA SER A 235 -1.56 -11.80 -7.19
C SER A 235 -2.26 -10.91 -6.18
N GLN A 236 -2.75 -9.75 -6.62
CA GLN A 236 -3.50 -8.83 -5.78
C GLN A 236 -4.60 -8.15 -6.59
N THR A 237 -5.81 -8.17 -6.06
CA THR A 237 -6.95 -7.40 -6.56
C THR A 237 -7.36 -6.39 -5.51
N SER A 238 -7.34 -5.11 -5.86
CA SER A 238 -7.76 -4.00 -5.00
C SER A 238 -8.90 -3.25 -5.67
N ILE A 239 -10.05 -3.16 -5.02
CA ILE A 239 -11.22 -2.44 -5.49
C ILE A 239 -11.45 -1.24 -4.57
N LEU A 240 -11.57 -0.04 -5.14
CA LEU A 240 -11.90 1.19 -4.43
C LEU A 240 -13.22 1.74 -4.95
N TYR A 241 -14.18 1.91 -4.05
CA TYR A 241 -15.44 2.61 -4.28
C TYR A 241 -15.40 3.99 -3.64
N ASN A 242 -15.67 5.04 -4.43
CA ASN A 242 -15.78 6.40 -3.94
C ASN A 242 -17.25 6.78 -3.80
N ASP A 243 -17.66 7.27 -2.63
CA ASP A 243 -18.99 7.83 -2.44
C ASP A 243 -18.96 9.34 -2.62
N LEU A 244 -19.77 9.81 -3.56
CA LEU A 244 -19.81 11.20 -4.00
C LEU A 244 -21.19 11.77 -3.68
N SER A 245 -21.21 12.98 -3.16
CA SER A 245 -22.43 13.79 -3.02
C SER A 245 -23.00 14.18 -4.40
N GLU A 246 -24.23 14.72 -4.41
CA GLU A 246 -24.89 15.22 -5.63
C GLU A 246 -24.10 16.33 -6.36
N ARG A 247 -23.20 17.03 -5.65
CA ARG A 247 -22.31 18.06 -6.21
C ARG A 247 -20.89 17.55 -6.49
N GLY A 248 -20.66 16.25 -6.38
CA GLY A 248 -19.39 15.61 -6.73
C GLY A 248 -18.27 15.79 -5.72
N LYS A 249 -18.59 16.19 -4.48
CA LYS A 249 -17.68 16.13 -3.34
C LYS A 249 -17.65 14.71 -2.77
N LEU A 250 -16.46 14.20 -2.46
CA LEU A 250 -16.25 12.91 -1.79
C LEU A 250 -16.81 12.96 -0.37
N ILE A 251 -17.62 11.96 -0.01
CA ILE A 251 -18.29 11.84 1.30
C ILE A 251 -17.94 10.53 2.02
N GLY A 252 -17.36 9.56 1.31
CA GLY A 252 -16.84 8.31 1.86
C GLY A 252 -16.06 7.54 0.82
N ALA A 253 -15.33 6.51 1.25
CA ALA A 253 -14.79 5.52 0.34
C ALA A 253 -14.70 4.15 1.02
N ASN A 254 -14.77 3.08 0.23
CA ASN A 254 -14.61 1.70 0.68
C ASN A 254 -13.56 1.00 -0.20
N GLY A 255 -12.63 0.32 0.44
CA GLY A 255 -11.58 -0.46 -0.20
C GLY A 255 -11.72 -1.94 0.13
N ILE A 256 -11.55 -2.79 -0.86
CA ILE A 256 -11.47 -4.25 -0.70
C ILE A 256 -10.18 -4.70 -1.37
N ILE A 257 -9.34 -5.42 -0.65
CA ILE A 257 -8.07 -5.96 -1.16
C ILE A 257 -8.07 -7.46 -0.90
N GLN A 258 -7.82 -8.22 -1.95
CA GLN A 258 -7.54 -9.65 -1.87
C GLN A 258 -6.18 -9.88 -2.48
N SER A 259 -5.32 -10.62 -1.78
CA SER A 259 -4.04 -11.04 -2.35
C SER A 259 -3.78 -12.51 -2.10
N SER A 260 -3.03 -13.12 -3.01
CA SER A 260 -2.52 -14.47 -2.86
C SER A 260 -1.05 -14.51 -3.26
N GLY A 261 -0.24 -15.26 -2.53
CA GLY A 261 1.16 -15.53 -2.86
C GLY A 261 1.37 -17.03 -2.93
N LEU A 262 1.92 -17.51 -4.03
CA LEU A 262 2.38 -18.89 -4.21
C LEU A 262 3.90 -18.85 -4.23
N ASP A 263 4.54 -19.48 -3.24
CA ASP A 263 6.00 -19.56 -3.21
C ASP A 263 6.54 -20.62 -4.20
N ALA A 264 7.86 -20.65 -4.37
CA ALA A 264 8.53 -21.60 -5.26
C ALA A 264 8.36 -23.08 -4.85
N TYR A 265 7.93 -23.34 -3.62
CA TYR A 265 7.68 -24.69 -3.08
C TYR A 265 6.22 -25.11 -3.21
N GLY A 266 5.33 -24.20 -3.63
CA GLY A 266 3.91 -24.46 -3.80
C GLY A 266 3.03 -24.02 -2.62
N ASN A 267 3.61 -23.48 -1.54
CA ASN A 267 2.83 -22.97 -0.42
C ASN A 267 2.07 -21.71 -0.84
N ARG A 268 0.78 -21.65 -0.50
CA ARG A 268 -0.13 -20.56 -0.87
C ARG A 268 -0.54 -19.76 0.36
N THR A 269 -0.25 -18.45 0.39
CA THR A 269 -0.78 -17.54 1.41
C THR A 269 -1.83 -16.61 0.79
N GLU A 270 -2.99 -16.50 1.42
CA GLU A 270 -4.11 -15.64 1.03
C GLU A 270 -4.34 -14.57 2.09
N ASN A 271 -4.61 -13.34 1.67
CA ASN A 271 -4.96 -12.23 2.55
C ASN A 271 -6.21 -11.53 2.04
N ALA A 272 -7.12 -11.22 2.96
CA ALA A 272 -8.30 -10.41 2.70
C ALA A 272 -8.27 -9.18 3.61
N ILE A 273 -8.41 -7.99 3.02
CA ILE A 273 -8.44 -6.72 3.75
C ILE A 273 -9.65 -5.92 3.28
N THR A 274 -10.48 -5.49 4.21
CA THR A 274 -11.55 -4.51 3.95
C THR A 274 -11.24 -3.22 4.68
N GLN A 275 -11.33 -2.08 3.99
CA GLN A 275 -11.05 -0.75 4.51
C GLN A 275 -12.24 0.16 4.30
N ASN A 276 -12.60 0.94 5.31
CA ASN A 276 -13.59 2.00 5.16
C ASN A 276 -12.95 3.34 5.49
N PHE A 277 -13.28 4.36 4.71
CA PHE A 277 -12.74 5.71 4.85
C PHE A 277 -13.84 6.71 5.13
N ILE A 278 -13.56 7.61 6.07
CA ILE A 278 -14.38 8.80 6.34
C ILE A 278 -13.69 10.03 5.77
N ILE A 279 -14.49 11.04 5.40
CA ILE A 279 -13.96 12.30 4.86
C ILE A 279 -14.02 13.38 5.93
N ILE A 280 -12.85 13.85 6.36
CA ILE A 280 -12.71 14.96 7.30
C ILE A 280 -11.99 16.09 6.57
N ARG A 281 -12.65 17.25 6.44
CA ARG A 281 -12.10 18.43 5.75
C ARG A 281 -11.56 18.13 4.34
N ASP A 282 -12.36 17.43 3.56
CA ASP A 282 -12.04 17.03 2.18
C ASP A 282 -10.85 16.08 2.04
N GLN A 283 -10.41 15.47 3.15
CA GLN A 283 -9.37 14.43 3.15
C GLN A 283 -9.96 13.10 3.61
N ALA A 284 -9.68 12.04 2.86
CA ALA A 284 -9.99 10.69 3.29
C ALA A 284 -9.07 10.26 4.45
N ARG A 285 -9.67 9.65 5.47
CA ARG A 285 -9.00 9.06 6.63
C ARG A 285 -9.52 7.65 6.80
N LEU A 286 -8.63 6.69 7.04
CA LEU A 286 -8.99 5.29 7.27
C LEU A 286 -9.75 5.19 8.58
N ALA A 287 -11.03 4.83 8.53
CA ALA A 287 -11.91 4.75 9.69
C ALA A 287 -11.91 3.36 10.33
N ASN A 288 -11.85 2.31 9.50
CA ASN A 288 -11.63 0.96 9.99
C ASN A 288 -10.95 0.10 8.94
N GLN A 289 -10.28 -0.94 9.42
CA GLN A 289 -9.67 -1.97 8.60
C GLN A 289 -9.91 -3.34 9.24
N THR A 290 -10.39 -4.28 8.46
CA THR A 290 -10.46 -5.70 8.84
C THR A 290 -9.44 -6.48 8.02
N THR A 291 -8.66 -7.35 8.65
CA THR A 291 -7.63 -8.17 8.00
C THR A 291 -7.78 -9.63 8.42
N GLU A 292 -7.69 -10.52 7.44
CA GLU A 292 -7.72 -11.98 7.60
C GLU A 292 -6.62 -12.59 6.71
N THR A 293 -5.94 -13.62 7.22
CA THR A 293 -4.83 -14.28 6.52
C THR A 293 -4.93 -15.79 6.70
N SER A 294 -4.72 -16.54 5.62
CA SER A 294 -4.63 -17.99 5.66
C SER A 294 -3.45 -18.47 4.83
N THR A 295 -2.76 -19.53 5.25
CA THR A 295 -1.69 -20.17 4.50
C THR A 295 -1.99 -21.65 4.34
N PHE A 296 -1.68 -22.16 3.17
CA PHE A 296 -1.83 -23.55 2.76
C PHE A 296 -0.48 -24.08 2.28
N ASP A 297 -0.24 -25.38 2.49
CA ASP A 297 0.87 -26.08 1.85
C ASP A 297 0.61 -26.32 0.34
N ASP A 298 1.53 -27.00 -0.33
CA ASP A 298 1.45 -27.30 -1.77
C ASP A 298 0.40 -28.37 -2.11
N GLU A 299 -0.02 -29.18 -1.14
CA GLU A 299 -1.13 -30.11 -1.28
C GLU A 299 -2.51 -29.49 -0.96
N GLY A 300 -2.53 -28.27 -0.41
CA GLY A 300 -3.73 -27.49 -0.15
C GLY A 300 -4.29 -27.63 1.27
N HIS A 301 -3.54 -28.20 2.22
CA HIS A 301 -3.93 -28.23 3.62
C HIS A 301 -3.67 -26.88 4.28
N LEU A 302 -4.58 -26.46 5.17
CA LEU A 302 -4.46 -25.21 5.92
C LEU A 302 -3.36 -25.35 6.98
N THR A 303 -2.27 -24.58 6.86
CA THR A 303 -1.12 -24.59 7.78
C THR A 303 -1.10 -23.40 8.72
N TYR A 304 -1.78 -22.31 8.36
CA TYR A 304 -1.95 -21.13 9.22
C TYR A 304 -3.29 -20.45 8.93
N HIS A 305 -3.94 -19.96 9.97
CA HIS A 305 -5.14 -19.13 9.87
C HIS A 305 -5.13 -18.07 10.97
N GLN A 306 -5.34 -16.81 10.58
CA GLN A 306 -5.57 -15.72 11.51
C GLN A 306 -7.04 -15.31 11.45
N GLU A 307 -7.70 -15.27 12.60
CA GLU A 307 -9.07 -14.80 12.71
C GLU A 307 -9.18 -13.33 12.25
N PRO A 308 -10.34 -12.91 11.70
CA PRO A 308 -10.54 -11.53 11.23
C PRO A 308 -10.29 -10.49 12.32
N LEU A 309 -9.23 -9.70 12.16
CA LEU A 309 -8.86 -8.62 13.05
C LEU A 309 -9.43 -7.30 12.55
N THR A 310 -10.29 -6.63 13.33
CA THR A 310 -10.83 -5.31 12.98
C THR A 310 -10.24 -4.21 13.86
N LEU A 311 -9.60 -3.22 13.24
CA LEU A 311 -9.13 -1.99 13.86
C LEU A 311 -10.07 -0.84 13.49
N ILE A 312 -10.52 -0.08 14.49
CA ILE A 312 -11.31 1.15 14.33
C ILE A 312 -10.46 2.35 14.74
N TYR A 313 -10.32 3.32 13.83
CA TYR A 313 -9.59 4.56 14.04
C TYR A 313 -10.57 5.71 14.29
N GLN A 314 -10.43 6.37 15.43
CA GLN A 314 -11.29 7.49 15.83
C GLN A 314 -10.56 8.81 15.63
N TYR A 315 -11.25 9.80 15.06
CA TYR A 315 -10.70 11.11 14.75
C TYR A 315 -11.53 12.23 15.37
N ASP A 316 -10.87 13.34 15.68
CA ASP A 316 -11.54 14.59 16.04
C ASP A 316 -12.07 15.35 14.79
N ASP A 317 -12.80 16.45 15.04
CA ASP A 317 -13.34 17.33 13.98
C ASP A 317 -12.26 18.00 13.10
N LEU A 318 -11.00 18.00 13.57
CA LEU A 318 -9.87 18.55 12.84
C LEU A 318 -9.19 17.50 11.94
N GLY A 319 -9.49 16.21 12.15
CA GLY A 319 -8.91 15.08 11.44
C GLY A 319 -7.65 14.53 12.11
N PHE A 320 -7.43 14.81 13.38
CA PHE A 320 -6.40 14.18 14.22
C PHE A 320 -6.93 12.88 14.83
N LEU A 321 -6.12 11.83 14.74
CA LEU A 321 -6.38 10.54 15.35
C LEU A 321 -6.37 10.71 16.87
N THR A 322 -7.39 10.21 17.54
CA THR A 322 -7.52 10.27 19.00
C THR A 322 -7.35 8.91 19.64
N GLU A 323 -7.81 7.84 18.97
CA GLU A 323 -7.86 6.51 19.56
C GLU A 323 -7.90 5.42 18.47
N VAL A 324 -7.43 4.22 18.83
CA VAL A 324 -7.64 2.99 18.06
C VAL A 324 -8.25 1.94 18.98
N THR A 325 -9.32 1.31 18.52
CA THR A 325 -10.03 0.24 19.25
C THR A 325 -10.28 -0.96 18.35
N ASP A 326 -10.74 -2.07 18.93
CA ASP A 326 -11.31 -3.17 18.16
C ASP A 326 -12.70 -2.83 17.61
N GLY A 327 -13.34 -3.80 16.96
CA GLY A 327 -14.72 -3.70 16.44
C GLY A 327 -15.82 -3.51 17.50
N LEU A 328 -15.52 -3.79 18.77
CA LEU A 328 -16.44 -3.69 19.91
C LEU A 328 -16.19 -2.42 20.75
N GLY A 329 -15.15 -1.64 20.43
CA GLY A 329 -14.75 -0.44 21.17
C GLY A 329 -13.78 -0.69 22.31
N ASN A 330 -13.18 -1.89 22.41
CA ASN A 330 -12.14 -2.19 23.39
C ASN A 330 -10.80 -1.62 22.95
N LYS A 331 -10.04 -1.08 23.91
CA LYS A 331 -8.65 -0.60 23.69
C LYS A 331 -7.64 -1.72 23.57
N GLU A 332 -7.89 -2.83 24.26
CA GLU A 332 -7.12 -4.05 24.12
C GLU A 332 -7.70 -4.83 22.94
N ILE A 333 -6.87 -4.96 21.90
CA ILE A 333 -7.20 -5.61 20.65
C ILE A 333 -6.56 -6.98 20.66
N GLN A 334 -7.40 -8.00 20.57
CA GLN A 334 -6.98 -9.40 20.53
C GLN A 334 -6.91 -9.87 19.08
N THR A 335 -5.84 -10.58 18.76
CA THR A 335 -5.65 -11.31 17.50
C THR A 335 -5.40 -12.76 17.86
N ASP A 336 -6.24 -13.64 17.34
CA ASP A 336 -6.08 -15.09 17.51
C ASP A 336 -5.64 -15.69 16.17
N SER A 337 -4.67 -16.58 16.23
CA SER A 337 -4.22 -17.35 15.07
C SER A 337 -3.98 -18.80 15.43
N GLN A 338 -4.11 -19.67 14.44
CA GLN A 338 -3.93 -21.10 14.54
C GLN A 338 -2.90 -21.53 13.50
N SER A 339 -1.95 -22.36 13.90
CA SER A 339 -1.00 -23.03 13.00
C SER A 339 -1.21 -24.53 13.08
N TYR A 340 -1.06 -25.22 11.96
CA TYR A 340 -1.27 -26.64 11.83
C TYR A 340 -0.03 -27.30 11.22
N GLU A 341 0.35 -28.45 11.75
CA GLU A 341 1.47 -29.25 11.25
C GLU A 341 0.96 -30.62 10.83
N PHE A 342 1.32 -31.04 9.62
CA PHE A 342 0.97 -32.34 9.07
C PHE A 342 2.21 -33.24 9.01
N GLY A 343 2.02 -34.51 9.34
CA GLY A 343 3.04 -35.53 9.28
C GLY A 343 2.50 -36.82 8.66
N TYR A 344 3.39 -37.73 8.27
CA TYR A 344 3.00 -39.03 7.76
C TYR A 344 3.03 -40.06 8.87
N ASP A 345 1.90 -40.75 9.05
CA ASP A 345 1.87 -41.98 9.81
C ASP A 345 2.26 -43.16 8.90
N ASN A 346 3.12 -44.03 9.42
CA ASN A 346 3.57 -45.25 8.76
C ASN A 346 3.29 -46.50 9.61
N ALA A 347 2.54 -46.37 10.72
CA ALA A 347 2.35 -47.43 11.71
C ALA A 347 1.73 -48.70 11.10
N ASP A 348 0.84 -48.56 10.11
CA ASP A 348 0.14 -49.69 9.45
C ASP A 348 0.69 -50.03 8.06
N GLY A 349 1.81 -49.41 7.65
CA GLY A 349 2.44 -49.65 6.34
C GLY A 349 1.80 -48.90 5.15
N ASP A 350 0.71 -48.16 5.39
CA ASP A 350 0.14 -47.19 4.45
C ASP A 350 0.68 -45.79 4.79
N HIS A 351 1.13 -45.06 3.77
CA HIS A 351 1.56 -43.66 3.90
C HIS A 351 0.33 -42.75 3.97
N VAL A 352 -0.18 -42.51 5.18
CA VAL A 352 -1.35 -41.64 5.41
C VAL A 352 -0.87 -40.31 5.99
N LEU A 353 -1.28 -39.21 5.35
CA LEU A 353 -1.04 -37.87 5.88
C LEU A 353 -2.03 -37.59 7.02
N LYS A 354 -1.52 -37.17 8.17
CA LYS A 354 -2.30 -36.85 9.36
C LYS A 354 -1.89 -35.50 9.92
N LEU A 355 -2.85 -34.76 10.46
CA LEU A 355 -2.58 -33.56 11.25
C LEU A 355 -1.95 -34.00 12.58
N THR A 356 -0.71 -33.60 12.84
CA THR A 356 0.06 -34.05 14.02
C THR A 356 0.07 -33.03 15.13
N SER A 357 0.10 -31.73 14.82
CA SER A 357 0.11 -30.69 15.83
C SER A 357 -0.73 -29.48 15.44
N LYS A 358 -1.24 -28.79 16.46
CA LYS A 358 -1.97 -27.52 16.33
C LYS A 358 -1.42 -26.55 17.36
N SER A 359 -1.07 -25.35 16.92
CA SER A 359 -0.66 -24.26 17.81
C SER A 359 -1.65 -23.12 17.76
N LEU A 360 -2.15 -22.69 18.92
CA LEU A 360 -2.95 -21.49 19.09
C LEU A 360 -2.03 -20.35 19.55
N SER A 361 -2.10 -19.21 18.90
CA SER A 361 -1.38 -18.01 19.28
C SER A 361 -2.36 -16.87 19.51
N GLN A 362 -2.23 -16.21 20.64
CA GLN A 362 -3.03 -15.05 21.02
C GLN A 362 -2.11 -13.85 21.23
N ILE A 363 -2.40 -12.78 20.52
CA ILE A 363 -1.70 -11.50 20.65
C ILE A 363 -2.69 -10.46 21.15
N ARG A 364 -2.40 -9.81 22.28
CA ARG A 364 -3.17 -8.69 22.81
C ARG A 364 -2.36 -7.41 22.73
N GLN A 365 -2.90 -6.40 22.06
CA GLN A 365 -2.22 -5.13 21.81
C GLN A 365 -3.07 -3.95 22.25
N THR A 366 -2.42 -2.91 22.78
CA THR A 366 -3.04 -1.58 22.93
C THR A 366 -2.26 -0.58 22.09
N TYR A 367 -2.91 0.52 21.71
CA TYR A 367 -2.29 1.54 20.87
C TYR A 367 -2.29 2.91 21.55
N ILE A 368 -1.24 3.68 21.27
CA ILE A 368 -1.14 5.11 21.58
C ILE A 368 -1.03 5.89 20.28
N VAL A 369 -1.48 7.14 20.30
CA VAL A 369 -1.35 8.05 19.17
C VAL A 369 -0.14 8.93 19.34
N VAL A 370 0.79 8.86 18.39
CA VAL A 370 1.99 9.71 18.37
C VAL A 370 2.12 10.34 17.00
N ASN A 371 2.16 11.68 16.96
CA ASN A 371 2.27 12.45 15.72
C ASN A 371 1.20 12.04 14.68
N ASN A 372 -0.07 11.96 15.12
CA ASN A 372 -1.22 11.58 14.30
C ASN A 372 -1.14 10.17 13.68
N GLN A 373 -0.40 9.26 14.32
CA GLN A 373 -0.23 7.87 13.90
C GLN A 373 -0.41 6.93 15.09
N ALA A 374 -1.10 5.82 14.88
CA ALA A 374 -1.20 4.75 15.86
C ALA A 374 0.14 4.02 16.01
N ARG A 375 0.53 3.74 17.24
CA ARG A 375 1.73 2.96 17.60
C ARG A 375 1.36 1.95 18.68
N ILE A 376 1.93 0.75 18.62
CA ILE A 376 1.67 -0.31 19.60
C ILE A 376 2.25 0.14 20.95
N ALA A 377 1.39 0.42 21.91
CA ALA A 377 1.76 0.86 23.25
C ALA A 377 2.18 -0.33 24.12
N THR A 378 1.32 -1.36 24.17
CA THR A 378 1.62 -2.61 24.86
C THR A 378 1.35 -3.80 23.96
N GLN A 379 2.07 -4.89 24.20
CA GLN A 379 1.85 -6.15 23.49
C GLN A 379 2.08 -7.32 24.44
N ILE A 380 1.16 -8.28 24.39
CA ILE A 380 1.25 -9.57 25.08
C ILE A 380 1.13 -10.65 24.01
N ASN A 381 2.02 -11.64 24.05
CA ASN A 381 1.96 -12.81 23.17
C ASN A 381 1.86 -14.08 24.02
N GLN A 382 0.83 -14.88 23.80
CA GLN A 382 0.59 -16.15 24.45
C GLN A 382 0.44 -17.23 23.39
N SER A 383 0.85 -18.45 23.69
CA SER A 383 0.70 -19.55 22.74
C SER A 383 0.51 -20.87 23.44
N GLU A 384 -0.27 -21.75 22.85
CA GLU A 384 -0.47 -23.13 23.28
C GLU A 384 -0.25 -24.06 22.09
N THR A 385 0.38 -25.21 22.33
CA THR A 385 0.56 -26.24 21.30
C THR A 385 -0.04 -27.54 21.79
N PHE A 386 -0.78 -28.19 20.91
CA PHE A 386 -1.49 -29.44 21.12
C PHE A 386 -0.94 -30.49 20.16
N ASP A 387 -0.77 -31.70 20.68
CA ASP A 387 -0.50 -32.92 19.95
C ASP A 387 -1.83 -33.61 19.64
N LEU A 388 -2.02 -33.98 18.37
CA LEU A 388 -3.29 -34.47 17.86
C LEU A 388 -3.21 -35.98 17.61
N ARG A 389 -3.80 -36.75 18.53
CA ARG A 389 -3.60 -38.19 18.59
C ARG A 389 -4.62 -39.00 17.80
N ASP A 390 -5.82 -38.46 17.52
CA ASP A 390 -6.83 -39.15 16.71
C ASP A 390 -7.55 -38.23 15.72
N GLU A 391 -8.02 -38.77 14.59
CA GLU A 391 -8.61 -38.01 13.46
C GLU A 391 -10.04 -37.50 13.74
N SER A 392 -10.58 -37.72 14.94
CA SER A 392 -12.01 -37.61 15.23
C SER A 392 -12.26 -36.73 16.44
N THR A 393 -12.60 -35.46 16.15
CA THR A 393 -13.19 -34.42 17.02
C THR A 393 -12.28 -33.76 18.07
N ASP A 394 -12.46 -32.44 18.24
CA ASP A 394 -11.84 -31.49 19.20
C ASP A 394 -11.75 -31.96 20.69
N SER A 395 -12.21 -33.17 21.04
CA SER A 395 -12.31 -33.65 22.42
C SER A 395 -11.04 -34.27 22.99
N ASP A 396 -10.06 -34.64 22.15
CA ASP A 396 -8.91 -35.46 22.55
C ASP A 396 -7.56 -34.74 22.29
N ASP A 397 -7.57 -33.43 22.05
CA ASP A 397 -6.38 -32.60 21.86
C ASP A 397 -5.53 -32.56 23.14
N VAL A 398 -4.30 -33.07 23.09
CA VAL A 398 -3.42 -33.12 24.26
C VAL A 398 -2.46 -31.94 24.23
N ARG A 399 -2.60 -31.01 25.20
CA ARG A 399 -1.72 -29.84 25.29
C ARG A 399 -0.29 -30.25 25.68
N ILE A 400 0.68 -30.00 24.79
CA ILE A 400 2.10 -30.34 24.99
C ILE A 400 2.97 -29.14 25.34
N SER A 401 2.52 -27.91 25.06
CA SER A 401 3.26 -26.71 25.42
C SER A 401 2.33 -25.53 25.67
N ARG A 402 2.71 -24.67 26.61
CA ARG A 402 2.04 -23.40 26.90
C ARG A 402 3.07 -22.33 27.23
N ASN A 403 3.04 -21.24 26.50
CA ASN A 403 3.74 -20.00 26.82
C ASN A 403 2.73 -19.02 27.41
N TYR A 404 2.90 -18.70 28.69
CA TYR A 404 2.05 -17.78 29.42
C TYR A 404 2.25 -16.32 29.01
N GLY A 405 3.34 -16.03 28.31
CA GLY A 405 3.61 -14.72 27.74
C GLY A 405 4.10 -13.71 28.76
N PHE A 406 4.48 -12.55 28.22
CA PHE A 406 4.86 -11.36 28.97
C PHE A 406 4.34 -10.12 28.29
N LYS A 407 4.21 -9.05 29.05
CA LYS A 407 3.76 -7.76 28.56
C LYS A 407 4.97 -6.90 28.21
N MET A 408 5.03 -6.44 26.97
CA MET A 408 5.95 -5.41 26.51
C MET A 408 5.29 -4.04 26.61
N VAL A 409 6.04 -3.01 27.02
CA VAL A 409 5.60 -1.61 26.99
C VAL A 409 6.56 -0.79 26.15
N ASN A 410 6.09 -0.26 25.02
CA ASN A 410 6.90 0.51 24.07
C ASN A 410 6.84 2.00 24.37
N GLU A 411 7.99 2.67 24.37
CA GLU A 411 8.11 4.11 24.55
C GLU A 411 8.56 4.80 23.25
N TYR A 412 7.85 5.85 22.84
CA TYR A 412 8.13 6.58 21.60
C TYR A 412 8.52 8.04 21.86
N ASP A 413 9.33 8.60 20.98
CA ASP A 413 9.57 10.04 20.93
C ASP A 413 8.41 10.81 20.27
N GLN A 414 8.46 12.14 20.30
CA GLN A 414 7.43 13.00 19.68
C GLN A 414 7.28 12.82 18.16
N ARG A 415 8.23 12.16 17.49
CA ARG A 415 8.17 11.87 16.05
C ARG A 415 7.62 10.47 15.78
N GLY A 416 7.27 9.71 16.81
CA GLY A 416 6.79 8.33 16.71
C GLY A 416 7.88 7.30 16.51
N ARG A 417 9.16 7.63 16.81
CA ARG A 417 10.26 6.66 16.77
C ARG A 417 10.33 5.93 18.09
N LEU A 418 10.45 4.60 18.03
CA LEU A 418 10.64 3.77 19.22
C LEU A 418 11.97 4.17 19.89
N THR A 419 11.94 4.34 21.20
CA THR A 419 13.10 4.75 22.01
C THR A 419 13.47 3.69 23.04
N ARG A 420 12.49 3.02 23.64
CA ARG A 420 12.71 1.96 24.64
C ARG A 420 11.60 0.92 24.55
N VAL A 421 11.90 -0.29 25.04
CA VAL A 421 10.91 -1.31 25.39
C VAL A 421 11.14 -1.68 26.84
N LEU A 422 10.10 -1.52 27.65
CA LEU A 422 10.12 -1.69 29.09
C LEU A 422 9.38 -2.97 29.48
N ASN A 423 9.78 -3.53 30.62
CA ASN A 423 9.15 -4.69 31.21
C ASN A 423 7.73 -4.34 31.71
N GLY A 424 6.70 -4.92 31.09
CA GLY A 424 5.31 -4.76 31.51
C GLY A 424 4.82 -5.84 32.49
N GLY A 425 5.71 -6.70 32.96
CA GLY A 425 5.38 -7.88 33.77
C GLY A 425 5.19 -9.15 32.95
N TYR A 426 4.94 -10.25 33.65
CA TYR A 426 4.76 -11.58 33.06
C TYR A 426 3.55 -12.27 33.67
N PHE A 427 2.99 -13.26 32.98
CA PHE A 427 1.83 -13.99 33.49
C PHE A 427 2.28 -15.22 34.28
N ASP A 428 1.66 -15.43 35.43
CA ASP A 428 1.77 -16.69 36.17
C ASP A 428 0.86 -17.78 35.57
N LYS A 429 0.89 -18.96 36.20
CA LYS A 429 0.12 -20.13 35.74
C LYS A 429 -1.40 -19.97 35.85
N ASP A 430 -1.83 -19.07 36.73
CA ASP A 430 -3.23 -18.72 36.95
C ASP A 430 -3.66 -17.56 36.04
N GLU A 431 -2.82 -17.17 35.06
CA GLU A 431 -3.02 -16.08 34.11
C GLU A 431 -3.16 -14.71 34.77
N ASN A 432 -2.60 -14.54 35.97
CA ASN A 432 -2.49 -13.25 36.60
C ASN A 432 -1.23 -12.55 36.10
N LEU A 433 -1.35 -11.27 35.74
CA LEU A 433 -0.18 -10.45 35.45
C LEU A 433 0.56 -10.15 36.76
N ILE A 434 1.80 -10.65 36.85
CA ILE A 434 2.68 -10.51 38.00
C ILE A 434 3.84 -9.57 37.65
N GLU A 435 4.33 -8.84 38.66
CA GLU A 435 5.47 -7.93 38.53
C GLU A 435 5.28 -6.93 37.37
N ALA A 436 4.08 -6.38 37.19
CA ALA A 436 3.86 -5.30 36.23
C ALA A 436 4.70 -4.08 36.64
N GLU A 437 5.84 -3.85 35.98
CA GLU A 437 6.75 -2.77 36.37
C GLU A 437 6.41 -1.45 35.71
N TYR A 438 5.83 -1.49 34.51
CA TYR A 438 5.41 -0.31 33.75
C TYR A 438 4.05 -0.56 33.11
N ASP A 439 3.22 0.48 33.07
CA ASP A 439 1.98 0.50 32.30
C ASP A 439 1.65 1.90 31.75
N TYR A 440 0.72 1.97 30.80
CA TYR A 440 0.17 3.22 30.30
C TYR A 440 -1.03 3.66 31.16
N VAL A 441 -0.91 4.84 31.76
CA VAL A 441 -2.05 5.59 32.33
C VAL A 441 -2.33 6.78 31.42
N GLY A 442 -3.38 6.65 30.60
CA GLY A 442 -3.60 7.55 29.46
C GLY A 442 -2.47 7.42 28.44
N ASP A 443 -1.85 8.55 28.07
CA ASP A 443 -0.73 8.58 27.12
C ASP A 443 0.64 8.60 27.80
N THR A 444 0.68 8.36 29.12
CA THR A 444 1.94 8.41 29.89
C THR A 444 2.27 7.05 30.49
N ILE A 445 3.52 6.64 30.29
CA ILE A 445 4.09 5.47 30.96
C ILE A 445 4.30 5.83 32.43
N GLN A 446 3.84 4.95 33.32
CA GLN A 446 4.01 5.05 34.76
C GLN A 446 4.55 3.72 35.31
N PRO A 447 5.46 3.75 36.30
CA PRO A 447 5.90 2.54 36.97
C PRO A 447 4.84 2.03 37.96
N GLU A 448 4.69 0.70 38.07
CA GLU A 448 3.87 0.04 39.08
C GLU A 448 4.73 -0.95 39.92
N PRO A 449 4.65 -0.97 41.26
CA PRO A 449 4.06 0.02 42.16
C PRO A 449 4.89 1.34 42.20
N PRO A 450 4.30 2.47 42.62
CA PRO A 450 4.88 3.83 42.46
C PRO A 450 6.11 4.17 43.34
N SER A 451 6.86 3.19 43.86
CA SER A 451 8.02 3.44 44.74
C SER A 451 9.32 3.66 43.96
N LEU A 452 10.04 4.73 44.36
CA LEU A 452 11.36 5.14 43.88
C LEU A 452 12.43 4.04 44.08
N ASP A 453 12.67 3.26 43.04
CA ASP A 453 14.02 2.99 42.48
C ASP A 453 13.84 2.41 41.07
N SER A 454 13.25 3.21 40.16
CA SER A 454 12.91 2.77 38.81
C SER A 454 14.17 2.74 37.94
N GLN A 455 15.01 1.72 38.11
CA GLN A 455 15.85 1.33 36.99
C GLN A 455 14.90 0.94 35.84
N LEU A 456 15.09 1.56 34.67
CA LEU A 456 14.34 1.23 33.47
C LEU A 456 14.67 -0.21 33.10
N GLN A 457 13.83 -1.14 33.52
CA GLN A 457 14.01 -2.54 33.23
C GLN A 457 13.55 -2.83 31.80
N THR A 458 14.48 -3.33 31.01
CA THR A 458 14.21 -3.80 29.65
C THR A 458 14.30 -5.32 29.56
N SER A 459 14.48 -5.99 30.70
CA SER A 459 14.47 -7.43 30.84
C SER A 459 13.08 -7.93 31.16
N MET A 460 12.56 -8.85 30.36
CA MET A 460 11.22 -9.40 30.49
C MET A 460 11.31 -10.88 30.81
N LYS A 461 10.60 -11.33 31.84
CA LYS A 461 10.51 -12.74 32.21
C LYS A 461 9.38 -13.40 31.44
N SER A 462 9.50 -14.69 31.14
CA SER A 462 8.43 -15.51 30.58
C SER A 462 8.45 -16.91 31.17
N ILE A 463 7.27 -17.51 31.30
CA ILE A 463 7.10 -18.88 31.78
C ILE A 463 6.59 -19.73 30.63
N VAL A 464 7.25 -20.85 30.41
CA VAL A 464 6.84 -21.89 29.45
C VAL A 464 6.70 -23.21 30.20
N GLU A 465 5.55 -23.86 30.05
CA GLU A 465 5.34 -25.23 30.49
C GLU A 465 5.28 -26.15 29.27
N SER A 466 5.98 -27.28 29.34
CA SER A 466 5.88 -28.36 28.36
C SER A 466 5.54 -29.67 29.04
N TRP A 467 4.75 -30.52 28.37
CA TRP A 467 4.30 -31.81 28.88
C TRP A 467 4.67 -32.93 27.90
N ASP A 468 5.28 -33.98 28.43
CA ASP A 468 5.52 -35.24 27.71
C ASP A 468 4.53 -36.28 28.19
N TYR A 469 3.92 -37.02 27.27
CA TYR A 469 2.92 -38.04 27.55
C TYR A 469 3.42 -39.44 27.16
N SER A 470 2.92 -40.51 27.80
CA SER A 470 3.31 -41.89 27.48
C SER A 470 2.59 -42.46 26.26
N ASP A 471 3.03 -43.65 25.85
CA ASP A 471 2.43 -44.44 24.77
C ASP A 471 1.00 -44.95 25.06
N ALA A 472 0.48 -45.69 24.08
CA ALA A 472 -0.92 -45.99 23.74
C ALA A 472 -1.90 -46.41 24.86
N ASP A 473 -1.43 -46.76 26.06
CA ASP A 473 -2.29 -47.30 27.13
C ASP A 473 -2.86 -46.21 28.08
N HIS A 474 -2.23 -45.03 28.17
CA HIS A 474 -2.67 -43.91 29.03
C HIS A 474 -2.45 -42.52 28.39
N PRO A 475 -3.13 -42.20 27.28
CA PRO A 475 -2.84 -40.99 26.49
C PRO A 475 -3.15 -39.67 27.22
N GLU A 476 -4.04 -39.65 28.21
CA GLU A 476 -4.39 -38.41 28.92
C GLU A 476 -3.42 -38.09 30.09
N GLU A 477 -2.53 -39.01 30.47
CA GLU A 477 -1.63 -38.84 31.61
C GLU A 477 -0.23 -38.41 31.14
N TRP A 478 0.22 -37.23 31.59
CA TRP A 478 1.57 -36.75 31.32
C TRP A 478 2.58 -37.53 32.18
N LEU A 479 3.68 -37.97 31.58
CA LEU A 479 4.80 -38.64 32.27
C LEU A 479 5.71 -37.63 32.96
N SER A 480 5.98 -36.53 32.27
CA SER A 480 6.80 -35.43 32.78
C SER A 480 6.26 -34.08 32.34
N SER A 481 6.42 -33.09 33.20
CA SER A 481 6.18 -31.68 32.88
C SER A 481 7.44 -30.88 33.19
N THR A 482 7.85 -30.02 32.27
CA THR A 482 9.00 -29.12 32.44
C THR A 482 8.52 -27.69 32.44
N GLU A 483 8.81 -26.98 33.52
CA GLU A 483 8.57 -25.55 33.66
C GLU A 483 9.88 -24.80 33.47
N THR A 484 9.95 -23.97 32.43
CA THR A 484 11.10 -23.13 32.13
C THR A 484 10.75 -21.67 32.35
N THR A 485 11.52 -20.98 33.19
CA THR A 485 11.46 -19.51 33.30
C THR A 485 12.65 -18.93 32.56
N SER A 486 12.38 -18.08 31.57
CA SER A 486 13.40 -17.38 30.80
C SER A 486 13.28 -15.87 30.95
N GLN A 487 14.37 -15.15 30.70
CA GLN A 487 14.41 -13.70 30.69
C GLN A 487 15.06 -13.22 29.40
N GLN A 488 14.46 -12.23 28.75
CA GLN A 488 14.97 -11.59 27.55
C GLN A 488 15.17 -10.11 27.79
N THR A 489 16.37 -9.60 27.50
CA THR A 489 16.69 -8.18 27.60
C THR A 489 16.59 -7.55 26.22
N TYR A 490 15.83 -6.45 26.12
CA TYR A 490 15.60 -5.73 24.89
C TYR A 490 16.37 -4.41 24.82
N GLU A 491 16.83 -4.08 23.61
CA GLU A 491 17.34 -2.75 23.26
C GLU A 491 16.72 -2.27 21.95
N VAL A 492 16.74 -0.95 21.74
CA VAL A 492 16.25 -0.34 20.49
C VAL A 492 17.43 -0.05 19.57
N LEU A 493 17.56 -0.83 18.50
CA LEU A 493 18.61 -0.70 17.50
C LEU A 493 17.98 -0.35 16.15
N GLY A 494 18.34 0.82 15.60
CA GLY A 494 17.79 1.29 14.33
C GLY A 494 16.28 1.60 14.36
N GLY A 495 15.73 1.90 15.54
CA GLY A 495 14.29 2.16 15.72
C GLY A 495 13.44 0.89 15.86
N GLN A 496 14.06 -0.28 16.02
CA GLN A 496 13.40 -1.56 16.25
C GLN A 496 13.85 -2.16 17.57
N ALA A 497 12.91 -2.80 18.28
CA ALA A 497 13.23 -3.61 19.46
C ALA A 497 13.99 -4.87 19.04
N ARG A 498 15.08 -5.19 19.74
CA ARG A 498 15.86 -6.40 19.53
C ARG A 498 16.23 -7.03 20.86
N VAL A 499 16.16 -8.36 20.92
CA VAL A 499 16.71 -9.12 22.05
C VAL A 499 18.24 -9.06 21.96
N VAL A 500 18.89 -8.55 23.01
CA VAL A 500 20.36 -8.47 23.11
C VAL A 500 20.94 -9.51 24.05
N GLU A 501 20.11 -10.04 24.95
CA GLU A 501 20.47 -11.09 25.90
C GLU A 501 19.26 -11.97 26.18
N GLN A 502 19.49 -13.27 26.29
CA GLN A 502 18.50 -14.24 26.70
C GLN A 502 19.13 -15.21 27.70
N MET A 503 18.48 -15.39 28.84
CA MET A 503 18.91 -16.29 29.91
C MET A 503 17.77 -17.17 30.37
N THR A 504 18.06 -18.44 30.65
CA THR A 504 17.14 -19.35 31.35
C THR A 504 17.50 -19.34 32.83
N PHE A 505 16.56 -18.91 33.68
CA PHE A 505 16.78 -18.78 35.12
C PHE A 505 16.54 -20.08 35.87
N SER A 506 15.52 -20.81 35.48
CA SER A 506 15.16 -22.11 36.07
C SER A 506 14.51 -22.99 35.02
N SER A 507 14.80 -24.28 35.09
CA SER A 507 14.11 -25.31 34.32
C SER A 507 13.88 -26.49 35.26
N ARG A 508 12.63 -26.69 35.69
CA ARG A 508 12.28 -27.74 36.64
C ARG A 508 11.40 -28.77 35.95
N THR A 509 11.84 -30.02 35.94
CA THR A 509 11.08 -31.14 35.39
C THR A 509 10.51 -31.99 36.53
N ARG A 510 9.21 -32.28 36.47
CA ARG A 510 8.49 -33.13 37.42
C ARG A 510 7.94 -34.36 36.72
N ASP A 511 7.85 -35.48 37.41
CA ASP A 511 7.14 -36.66 36.92
C ASP A 511 5.63 -36.60 37.25
N TYR A 512 4.87 -37.54 36.70
CA TYR A 512 3.42 -37.69 36.92
C TYR A 512 2.98 -37.78 38.39
N MET A 513 3.90 -38.04 39.34
CA MET A 513 3.65 -38.04 40.78
C MET A 513 4.03 -36.70 41.44
N ASP A 514 4.25 -35.65 40.64
CA ASP A 514 4.72 -34.31 41.04
C ASP A 514 6.10 -34.31 41.74
N ARG A 515 6.92 -35.34 41.51
CA ARG A 515 8.28 -35.41 42.06
C ARG A 515 9.25 -34.71 41.13
N VAL A 516 10.11 -33.85 41.67
CA VAL A 516 11.17 -33.19 40.89
C VAL A 516 12.18 -34.23 40.41
N VAL A 517 12.32 -34.35 39.09
CA VAL A 517 13.25 -35.27 38.41
C VAL A 517 14.53 -34.54 38.01
N SER A 518 14.43 -33.26 37.67
CA SER A 518 15.57 -32.37 37.42
C SER A 518 15.24 -30.91 37.72
N GLU A 519 16.27 -30.12 38.06
CA GLU A 519 16.20 -28.67 38.32
C GLU A 519 17.50 -27.98 37.89
#